data_AF-A0A941P7I0-F1
#
_entry.id   AF-A0A941P7I0-F1
#
_cell.length_a   1.000
_cell.length_b   1.000
_cell.length_c   1.000
_cell.angle_alpha   90.00
_cell.angle_beta   90.00
_cell.angle_gamma   90.00
#
_symmetry.space_group_name_H-M   'P 1'
#
loop_
_entity.id
_entity.type
_entity.pdbx_description
1 polymer ?
#
loop_
_entity_poly.entity_id
_entity_poly.type
_entity_poly.pdbx_seq_one_letter_code
_entity_poly.pdbx_strand_id
1 'polypeptide(L)'
;MLLTLVIVYLLVTIAIGLYAARRVKNSADYAIAGRHLPLVMIVTTTFATWFGSETVLGIPAKFVGGGLHGVVEDPFGAGTCLILVGLFFAGRLYRMNLLTISDYYRERYGRTVEVVCSLIIMLSYLGWVSAQVTALGLVFNLLSGGAIGVPAGMVIGVLSILAYTLFGGMWSVAITDFIQMIILVIGLAVLAVFAGQQAGGADRVVALAAGHGLFRFLPEPSAKDAIAFFAAAITMMLGSIPQQDVFQRVMSANGVSAATKGPVIGGVCYIVFAFVPMFLVVSALIIMPEQAAALLKDDPQKVLPMLVLGH
;
A
#
# COMPACT_ATOMS: atom_id res chain seq x y z
N MET A 1 -24.50 2.93 12.32
CA MET A 1 -23.90 1.58 12.38
C MET A 1 -22.48 1.57 11.81
N LEU A 2 -22.25 1.96 10.55
CA LEU A 2 -20.91 1.97 9.93
C LEU A 2 -19.89 2.84 10.68
N LEU A 3 -20.23 4.09 11.01
CA LEU A 3 -19.33 4.98 11.77
C LEU A 3 -18.94 4.39 13.14
N THR A 4 -19.86 3.69 13.80
CA THR A 4 -19.59 2.99 15.06
C THR A 4 -18.55 1.89 14.86
N LEU A 5 -18.66 1.08 13.81
CA LEU A 5 -17.67 0.05 13.49
C LEU A 5 -16.30 0.64 13.19
N VAL A 6 -16.24 1.76 12.47
CA VAL A 6 -14.99 2.50 12.20
C VAL A 6 -14.36 3.00 13.50
N ILE A 7 -15.15 3.60 14.40
CA ILE A 7 -14.67 4.08 15.70
C ILE A 7 -14.13 2.92 16.53
N VAL A 8 -14.86 1.80 16.59
CA VAL A 8 -14.40 0.60 17.31
C VAL A 8 -13.10 0.07 16.72
N TYR A 9 -13.01 -0.04 15.39
CA TYR A 9 -11.79 -0.47 14.69
C TYR A 9 -10.59 0.43 15.01
N LEU A 10 -10.77 1.75 15.00
CA LEU A 10 -9.72 2.71 15.34
C LEU A 10 -9.28 2.58 16.79
N LEU A 11 -10.22 2.48 17.73
CA LEU A 11 -9.91 2.32 19.16
C LEU A 11 -9.16 1.00 19.42
N VAL A 12 -9.58 -0.10 18.79
CA VAL A 12 -8.89 -1.39 18.88
C VAL A 12 -7.48 -1.29 18.30
N THR A 13 -7.32 -0.66 17.13
CA THR A 13 -6.00 -0.43 16.52
C THR A 13 -5.08 0.38 17.43
N ILE A 14 -5.58 1.49 17.99
CA ILE A 14 -4.82 2.34 18.91
C ILE A 14 -4.45 1.54 20.16
N ALA A 15 -5.37 0.77 20.73
CA ALA A 15 -5.10 -0.05 21.92
C ALA A 15 -4.00 -1.10 21.65
N ILE A 16 -4.06 -1.79 20.50
CA ILE A 16 -3.04 -2.75 20.08
C ILE A 16 -1.68 -2.06 19.90
N GLY A 17 -1.67 -0.93 19.19
CA GLY A 17 -0.44 -0.17 18.95
C GLY A 17 0.18 0.36 20.25
N LEU A 18 -0.62 0.91 21.17
CA LEU A 18 -0.14 1.35 22.48
C LEU A 18 0.32 0.18 23.37
N TYR A 19 -0.31 -0.98 23.27
CA TYR A 19 0.14 -2.19 23.96
C TYR A 19 1.51 -2.65 23.43
N ALA A 20 1.68 -2.67 22.11
CA ALA A 20 2.94 -2.99 21.46
C ALA A 20 4.07 -2.02 21.82
N ALA A 21 3.75 -0.74 22.07
CA ALA A 21 4.71 0.29 22.47
C ALA A 21 5.46 -0.06 23.78
N ARG A 22 4.87 -0.91 24.64
CA ARG A 22 5.54 -1.40 25.86
C ARG A 22 6.83 -2.19 25.57
N ARG A 23 7.00 -2.70 24.34
CA ARG A 23 8.20 -3.42 23.89
C ARG A 23 9.35 -2.52 23.48
N VAL A 24 9.13 -1.22 23.28
CA VAL A 24 10.18 -0.29 22.92
C VAL A 24 10.99 0.10 24.17
N LYS A 25 12.30 -0.21 24.17
CA LYS A 25 13.22 0.17 25.26
C LYS A 25 14.41 0.99 24.79
N ASN A 26 14.75 0.92 23.51
CA ASN A 26 15.88 1.62 22.91
C ASN A 26 15.60 1.99 21.44
N SER A 27 16.54 2.70 20.81
CA SER A 27 16.41 3.15 19.42
C SER A 27 16.31 2.01 18.40
N ALA A 28 16.93 0.85 18.64
CA ALA A 28 16.83 -0.30 17.74
C ALA A 28 15.43 -0.95 17.83
N ASP A 29 14.83 -1.01 19.02
CA ASP A 29 13.43 -1.44 19.18
C ASP A 29 12.47 -0.48 18.48
N TYR A 30 12.73 0.83 18.61
CA TYR A 30 11.89 1.86 17.98
C TYR A 30 12.01 1.83 16.45
N ALA A 31 13.23 1.79 15.91
CA ALA A 31 13.46 1.90 14.47
C ALA A 31 13.21 0.57 13.74
N ILE A 32 13.61 -0.57 14.30
CA ILE A 32 13.61 -1.86 13.58
C ILE A 32 13.08 -3.03 14.42
N ALA A 33 12.27 -2.76 15.45
CA ALA A 33 11.71 -3.79 16.33
C ALA A 33 12.78 -4.75 16.90
N GLY A 34 13.99 -4.23 17.13
CA GLY A 34 15.13 -4.98 17.65
C GLY A 34 15.59 -6.13 16.75
N ARG A 35 15.15 -6.21 15.48
CA ARG A 35 15.39 -7.37 14.59
C ARG A 35 14.73 -8.66 15.09
N HIS A 36 13.51 -8.57 15.61
CA HIS A 36 12.80 -9.72 16.18
C HIS A 36 11.58 -10.17 15.36
N LEU A 37 11.28 -9.52 14.23
CA LEU A 37 10.07 -9.84 13.47
C LEU A 37 10.22 -11.16 12.70
N PRO A 38 9.33 -12.15 12.92
CA PRO A 38 9.34 -13.39 12.17
C PRO A 38 8.93 -13.17 10.72
N LEU A 39 9.24 -14.14 9.85
CA LEU A 39 8.96 -14.08 8.41
C LEU A 39 7.51 -13.64 8.10
N VAL A 40 6.52 -14.19 8.80
CA VAL A 40 5.10 -13.85 8.57
C VAL A 40 4.84 -12.36 8.78
N MET A 41 5.42 -11.75 9.82
CA MET A 41 5.27 -10.32 10.07
C MET A 41 6.03 -9.49 9.04
N ILE A 42 7.19 -9.95 8.55
CA ILE A 42 7.90 -9.25 7.46
C ILE A 42 7.06 -9.27 6.18
N VAL A 43 6.47 -10.41 5.83
CA VAL A 43 5.59 -10.51 4.66
C VAL A 43 4.41 -9.56 4.79
N THR A 44 3.69 -9.58 5.91
CA THR A 44 2.50 -8.74 6.09
C THR A 44 2.84 -7.27 6.16
N THR A 45 3.93 -6.87 6.84
CA THR A 45 4.32 -5.46 6.96
C THR A 45 4.84 -4.89 5.65
N THR A 46 5.65 -5.66 4.91
CA THR A 46 6.10 -5.25 3.58
C THR A 46 4.90 -5.09 2.63
N PHE A 47 3.97 -6.04 2.64
CA PHE A 47 2.74 -5.94 1.87
C PHE A 47 1.90 -4.73 2.31
N ALA A 48 1.60 -4.60 3.60
CA ALA A 48 0.66 -3.61 4.13
C ALA A 48 1.16 -2.17 3.94
N THR A 49 2.47 -1.96 4.04
CA THR A 49 3.09 -0.65 3.83
C THR A 49 2.84 -0.12 2.42
N TRP A 50 2.83 -1.02 1.43
CA TRP A 50 2.66 -0.67 0.02
C TRP A 50 1.20 -0.77 -0.44
N PHE A 51 0.41 -1.64 0.20
CA PHE A 51 -1.01 -1.80 -0.07
C PHE A 51 -1.86 -0.74 0.65
N GLY A 52 -1.71 0.51 0.21
CA GLY A 52 -2.37 1.67 0.80
C GLY A 52 -3.63 2.11 0.07
N SER A 53 -4.05 3.35 0.33
CA SER A 53 -5.23 3.94 -0.31
C SER A 53 -5.10 4.06 -1.83
N GLU A 54 -3.88 4.24 -2.34
CA GLU A 54 -3.61 4.29 -3.78
C GLU A 54 -3.93 2.95 -4.45
N THR A 55 -3.51 1.84 -3.87
CA THR A 55 -3.78 0.50 -4.39
C THR A 55 -5.27 0.17 -4.35
N VAL A 56 -5.96 0.58 -3.28
CA VAL A 56 -7.38 0.28 -3.09
C VAL A 56 -8.27 1.21 -3.91
N LEU A 57 -7.98 2.51 -4.01
CA LEU A 57 -8.88 3.51 -4.62
C LEU A 57 -8.37 4.07 -5.96
N GLY A 58 -7.04 4.21 -6.11
CA GLY A 58 -6.41 4.85 -7.27
C GLY A 58 -6.11 3.90 -8.43
N ILE A 59 -5.52 2.73 -8.17
CA ILE A 59 -5.23 1.73 -9.20
C ILE A 59 -6.48 1.31 -9.97
N PRO A 60 -7.63 1.03 -9.34
CA PRO A 60 -8.81 0.59 -10.08
C PRO A 60 -9.29 1.65 -11.08
N ALA A 61 -9.20 2.93 -10.71
CA ALA A 61 -9.49 4.02 -11.62
C ALA A 61 -8.55 4.06 -12.84
N LYS A 62 -7.23 3.95 -12.60
CA LYS A 62 -6.24 3.87 -13.69
C LYS A 62 -6.45 2.64 -14.56
N PHE A 63 -6.81 1.51 -13.96
CA PHE A 63 -7.06 0.25 -14.67
C PHE A 63 -8.26 0.34 -15.62
N VAL A 64 -9.36 0.99 -15.22
CA VAL A 64 -10.51 1.17 -16.12
C VAL A 64 -10.19 2.13 -17.27
N GLY A 65 -9.36 3.14 -17.04
CA GLY A 65 -8.96 4.11 -18.07
C GLY A 65 -7.89 3.61 -19.05
N GLY A 66 -6.93 2.80 -18.58
CA GLY A 66 -5.74 2.42 -19.34
C GLY A 66 -5.38 0.93 -19.30
N GLY A 67 -6.22 0.06 -18.73
CA GLY A 67 -5.93 -1.37 -18.61
C GLY A 67 -4.64 -1.67 -17.84
N LEU A 68 -4.07 -2.85 -18.09
CA LEU A 68 -2.85 -3.31 -17.42
C LEU A 68 -1.62 -2.45 -17.77
N HIS A 69 -1.56 -1.89 -18.99
CA HIS A 69 -0.42 -1.03 -19.35
C HIS A 69 -0.43 0.31 -18.60
N GLY A 70 -1.63 0.83 -18.27
CA GLY A 70 -1.79 2.06 -17.48
C GLY A 70 -1.44 1.93 -15.99
N VAL A 71 -1.22 0.69 -15.52
CA VAL A 71 -0.90 0.36 -14.12
C VAL A 71 0.44 -0.38 -14.00
N VAL A 72 1.35 -0.16 -14.95
CA VAL A 72 2.67 -0.82 -14.95
C VAL A 72 3.54 -0.39 -13.76
N GLU A 73 3.42 0.86 -13.30
CA GLU A 73 4.14 1.35 -12.13
C GLU A 73 3.67 0.63 -10.85
N ASP A 74 2.36 0.45 -10.72
CA ASP A 74 1.70 -0.13 -9.55
C ASP A 74 0.49 -0.94 -10.03
N PRO A 75 0.49 -2.29 -9.92
CA PRO A 75 1.29 -3.09 -8.97
C PRO A 75 2.60 -3.68 -9.48
N PHE A 76 2.86 -3.67 -10.79
CA PHE A 76 3.96 -4.46 -11.34
C PHE A 76 5.34 -3.92 -10.97
N GLY A 77 5.60 -2.62 -11.16
CA GLY A 77 6.85 -1.99 -10.78
C GLY A 77 7.09 -2.07 -9.27
N ALA A 78 6.09 -1.69 -8.49
CA ALA A 78 6.10 -1.75 -7.03
C ALA A 78 6.38 -3.15 -6.47
N GLY A 79 5.62 -4.17 -6.87
CA GLY A 79 5.84 -5.53 -6.41
C GLY A 79 7.18 -6.11 -6.88
N THR A 80 7.62 -5.75 -8.10
CA THR A 80 8.94 -6.18 -8.60
C THR A 80 10.08 -5.53 -7.83
N CYS A 81 9.96 -4.26 -7.39
CA CYS A 81 10.92 -3.63 -6.49
C CYS A 81 11.15 -4.49 -5.23
N LEU A 82 10.07 -4.88 -4.55
CA LEU A 82 10.13 -5.69 -3.33
C LEU A 82 10.79 -7.06 -3.58
N ILE A 83 10.47 -7.69 -4.71
CA ILE A 83 11.08 -8.95 -5.14
C ILE A 83 12.59 -8.77 -5.39
N LEU A 84 12.98 -7.76 -6.16
CA LEU A 84 14.39 -7.48 -6.46
C LEU A 84 15.19 -7.18 -5.19
N VAL A 85 14.61 -6.41 -4.26
CA VAL A 85 15.22 -6.16 -2.95
C VAL A 85 15.45 -7.47 -2.21
N GLY A 86 14.42 -8.31 -2.08
CA GLY A 86 14.54 -9.59 -1.38
C GLY A 86 15.57 -10.54 -2.00
N LEU A 87 15.68 -10.57 -3.34
CA LEU A 87 16.60 -11.44 -4.08
C LEU A 87 18.05 -10.95 -4.04
N PHE A 88 18.29 -9.66 -4.27
CA PHE A 88 19.64 -9.15 -4.55
C PHE A 88 20.24 -8.29 -3.45
N PHE A 89 19.42 -7.55 -2.70
CA PHE A 89 19.91 -6.51 -1.79
C PHE A 89 19.73 -6.87 -0.31
N ALA A 90 18.60 -7.46 0.06
CA ALA A 90 18.17 -7.65 1.43
C ALA A 90 19.18 -8.45 2.27
N GLY A 91 19.69 -9.56 1.72
CA GLY A 91 20.65 -10.40 2.44
C GLY A 91 21.98 -9.71 2.72
N ARG A 92 22.43 -8.82 1.83
CA ARG A 92 23.66 -8.04 2.00
C ARG A 92 23.44 -6.92 3.00
N LEU A 93 22.40 -6.13 2.81
CA LEU A 93 22.04 -5.01 3.69
C LEU A 93 21.77 -5.48 5.13
N TYR A 94 21.07 -6.60 5.29
CA TYR A 94 20.76 -7.18 6.60
C TYR A 94 22.01 -7.49 7.44
N ARG A 95 23.10 -7.93 6.81
CA ARG A 95 24.35 -8.29 7.48
C ARG A 95 25.18 -7.07 7.92
N MET A 96 24.90 -5.88 7.40
CA MET A 96 25.61 -4.65 7.76
C MET A 96 25.16 -4.06 9.10
N ASN A 97 24.05 -4.55 9.67
CA ASN A 97 23.54 -4.16 10.99
C ASN A 97 23.36 -2.63 11.19
N LEU A 98 22.88 -1.97 10.13
CA LEU A 98 22.57 -0.55 10.10
C LEU A 98 21.14 -0.27 10.58
N LEU A 99 20.88 0.94 11.08
CA LEU A 99 19.53 1.37 11.49
C LEU A 99 18.75 2.00 10.34
N THR A 100 19.44 2.71 9.45
CA THR A 100 18.85 3.40 8.30
C THR A 100 19.60 3.11 7.01
N ILE A 101 18.94 3.29 5.87
CA ILE A 101 19.61 3.24 4.57
C ILE A 101 20.63 4.39 4.42
N SER A 102 20.40 5.51 5.10
CA SER A 102 21.35 6.61 5.14
C SER A 102 22.68 6.22 5.79
N ASP A 103 22.67 5.35 6.81
CA ASP A 103 23.89 4.84 7.43
C ASP A 103 24.75 4.07 6.41
N TYR A 104 24.13 3.37 5.45
CA TYR A 104 24.87 2.72 4.36
C TYR A 104 25.63 3.76 3.51
N TYR A 105 24.97 4.87 3.17
CA TYR A 105 25.61 5.96 2.42
C TYR A 105 26.70 6.64 3.24
N ARG A 106 26.54 6.74 4.56
CA ARG A 106 27.58 7.24 5.47
C ARG A 106 28.83 6.37 5.41
N GLU A 107 28.69 5.06 5.57
CA GLU A 107 29.82 4.13 5.53
C GLU A 107 30.52 4.13 4.17
N ARG A 108 29.73 4.28 3.10
CA ARG A 108 30.26 4.18 1.74
C ARG A 108 30.85 5.47 1.18
N TYR A 109 30.29 6.63 1.55
CA TYR A 109 30.58 7.94 0.93
C TYR A 109 30.78 9.09 1.93
N GLY A 110 30.57 8.86 3.23
CA GLY A 110 30.77 9.85 4.29
C GLY A 110 29.51 10.65 4.68
N ARG A 111 29.68 11.49 5.71
CA ARG A 111 28.58 12.18 6.42
C ARG A 111 27.79 13.14 5.53
N THR A 112 28.44 13.83 4.59
CA THR A 112 27.74 14.79 3.72
C THR A 112 26.69 14.09 2.86
N VAL A 113 27.04 12.93 2.28
CA VAL A 113 26.11 12.16 1.43
C VAL A 113 24.97 11.58 2.27
N GLU A 114 25.26 11.06 3.47
CA GLU A 114 24.24 10.60 4.41
C GLU A 114 23.16 11.65 4.67
N VAL A 115 23.56 12.90 4.99
CA VAL A 115 22.63 13.98 5.31
C VAL A 115 21.80 14.36 4.09
N VAL A 116 22.46 14.51 2.92
CA VAL A 116 21.77 14.85 1.66
C VAL A 116 20.75 13.77 1.29
N CYS A 117 21.14 12.48 1.33
CA CYS A 117 20.24 11.36 1.04
C CYS A 117 19.08 11.31 2.04
N SER A 118 19.34 11.53 3.33
CA SER A 118 18.29 11.57 4.35
C SER A 118 17.26 12.67 4.08
N LEU A 119 17.72 13.87 3.72
CA LEU A 119 16.82 14.99 3.39
C LEU A 119 15.97 14.70 2.15
N ILE A 120 16.57 14.14 1.09
CA ILE A 120 15.85 13.76 -0.13
C ILE A 120 14.77 12.71 0.17
N ILE A 121 15.11 11.67 0.93
CA ILE A 121 14.18 10.62 1.32
C ILE A 121 13.05 11.18 2.20
N MET A 122 13.36 12.04 3.18
CA MET A 122 12.33 12.66 4.02
C MET A 122 11.38 13.53 3.19
N LEU A 123 11.90 14.31 2.24
CA LEU A 123 11.08 15.13 1.35
C LEU A 123 10.20 14.29 0.42
N SER A 124 10.69 13.15 -0.09
CA SER A 124 9.87 12.29 -0.95
C SER A 124 8.70 11.66 -0.20
N TYR A 125 8.87 11.29 1.08
CA TYR A 125 7.77 10.76 1.89
C TYR A 125 6.66 11.78 2.15
N LEU A 126 6.92 13.08 2.11
CA LEU A 126 5.86 14.09 2.28
C LEU A 126 4.77 13.95 1.21
N GLY A 127 5.16 13.68 -0.04
CA GLY A 127 4.20 13.45 -1.12
C GLY A 127 3.34 12.22 -0.88
N TRP A 128 3.97 11.12 -0.49
CA TRP A 128 3.25 9.86 -0.22
C TRP A 128 2.33 9.97 0.99
N VAL A 129 2.82 10.53 2.11
CA VAL A 129 2.02 10.74 3.32
C VAL A 129 0.85 11.69 3.04
N SER A 130 1.06 12.76 2.27
CA SER A 130 -0.02 13.67 1.88
C SER A 130 -1.15 12.97 1.13
N ALA A 131 -0.82 12.07 0.19
CA ALA A 131 -1.80 11.28 -0.54
C ALA A 131 -2.61 10.35 0.39
N GLN A 132 -1.94 9.65 1.31
CA GLN A 132 -2.60 8.76 2.28
C GLN A 132 -3.51 9.53 3.25
N VAL A 133 -3.05 10.68 3.75
CA VAL A 133 -3.84 11.53 4.66
C VAL A 133 -5.08 12.08 3.96
N THR A 134 -4.95 12.50 2.69
CA THR A 134 -6.08 12.98 1.88
C THR A 134 -7.12 11.88 1.68
N ALA A 135 -6.69 10.67 1.32
CA ALA A 135 -7.59 9.54 1.14
C ALA A 135 -8.29 9.15 2.45
N LEU A 136 -7.59 9.20 3.59
CA LEU A 136 -8.19 8.94 4.89
C LEU A 136 -9.27 9.98 5.23
N GLY A 137 -9.02 11.26 4.92
CA GLY A 137 -10.02 12.32 5.04
C GLY A 137 -11.26 12.08 4.19
N LEU A 138 -11.08 11.63 2.94
CA LEU A 138 -12.17 11.25 2.04
C LEU A 138 -13.00 10.08 2.62
N VAL A 139 -12.35 9.04 3.14
CA VAL A 139 -13.04 7.88 3.74
C VAL A 139 -13.90 8.32 4.93
N PHE A 140 -13.38 9.17 5.83
CA PHE A 140 -14.19 9.69 6.94
C PHE A 140 -15.38 10.54 6.46
N ASN A 141 -15.18 11.37 5.44
CA ASN A 141 -16.25 12.17 4.87
C ASN A 141 -17.38 11.30 4.29
N LEU A 142 -17.02 10.29 3.50
CA LEU A 142 -17.98 9.37 2.88
C LEU A 142 -18.72 8.53 3.94
N LEU A 143 -18.00 7.91 4.88
CA LEU A 143 -18.60 7.03 5.89
C LEU A 143 -19.46 7.78 6.92
N SER A 144 -19.24 9.08 7.08
CA SER A 144 -20.06 9.95 7.93
C SER A 144 -21.25 10.58 7.18
N GLY A 145 -21.42 10.28 5.89
CA GLY A 145 -22.47 10.90 5.06
C GLY A 145 -22.29 12.42 4.90
N GLY A 146 -21.04 12.90 4.91
CA GLY A 146 -20.71 14.31 4.83
C GLY A 146 -20.67 15.07 6.17
N ALA A 147 -21.02 14.43 7.29
CA ALA A 147 -21.02 15.09 8.60
C ALA A 147 -19.60 15.49 9.06
N ILE A 148 -18.58 14.74 8.67
CA ILE A 148 -17.17 15.07 8.89
C ILE A 148 -16.60 15.61 7.57
N GLY A 149 -16.26 16.90 7.51
CA GLY A 149 -15.59 17.45 6.33
C GLY A 149 -14.22 16.80 6.08
N VAL A 150 -13.77 16.74 4.83
CA VAL A 150 -12.47 16.12 4.46
C VAL A 150 -11.30 16.66 5.30
N PRO A 151 -11.13 17.99 5.52
CA PRO A 151 -10.04 18.48 6.36
C PRO A 151 -10.11 18.01 7.83
N ALA A 152 -11.32 17.92 8.39
CA ALA A 152 -11.52 17.40 9.74
C ALA A 152 -11.21 15.89 9.80
N GLY A 153 -11.62 15.13 8.78
CA GLY A 153 -11.28 13.71 8.63
C GLY A 153 -9.77 13.47 8.54
N MET A 154 -9.03 14.32 7.82
CA MET A 154 -7.57 14.28 7.74
C MET A 154 -6.94 14.45 9.13
N VAL A 155 -7.38 15.45 9.90
CA VAL A 155 -6.86 15.70 11.26
C VAL A 155 -7.16 14.54 12.19
N ILE A 156 -8.40 14.03 12.21
CA ILE A 156 -8.79 12.89 13.05
C ILE A 156 -7.94 11.66 12.70
N GLY A 157 -7.78 11.39 11.41
CA GLY A 157 -6.99 10.27 10.91
C GLY A 157 -5.52 10.35 11.31
N VAL A 158 -4.88 11.50 11.09
CA VAL A 158 -3.48 11.74 11.48
C VAL A 158 -3.30 11.59 12.98
N LEU A 159 -4.15 12.23 13.79
CA LEU A 159 -4.06 12.12 15.26
C LEU A 159 -4.22 10.67 15.73
N SER A 160 -5.13 9.91 15.12
CA SER A 160 -5.36 8.50 15.46
C SER A 160 -4.13 7.64 15.15
N ILE A 161 -3.48 7.85 14.02
CA ILE A 161 -2.27 7.11 13.62
C ILE A 161 -1.08 7.52 14.49
N LEU A 162 -0.88 8.83 14.71
CA LEU A 162 0.19 9.35 15.55
C LEU A 162 0.09 8.85 17.01
N ALA A 163 -1.13 8.68 17.52
CA ALA A 163 -1.39 8.24 18.89
C ALA A 163 -0.68 6.93 19.26
N TYR A 164 -0.52 5.99 18.32
CA TYR A 164 0.20 4.74 18.59
C TYR A 164 1.55 4.62 17.90
N THR A 165 1.76 5.29 16.76
CA THR A 165 3.03 5.20 16.03
C THR A 165 4.16 5.96 16.71
N LEU A 166 3.90 7.14 17.28
CA LEU A 166 4.93 7.97 17.94
C LEU A 166 5.53 7.31 19.18
N PHE A 167 4.72 6.57 19.95
CA PHE A 167 5.21 5.87 21.14
C PHE A 167 5.72 4.47 20.82
N GLY A 168 5.20 3.89 19.73
CA GLY A 168 5.32 2.48 19.43
C GLY A 168 6.41 2.07 18.46
N GLY A 169 6.85 3.01 17.62
CA GLY A 169 7.81 2.75 16.56
C GLY A 169 7.43 1.53 15.71
N MET A 170 8.44 0.80 15.25
CA MET A 170 8.29 -0.35 14.37
C MET A 170 7.53 -1.53 15.01
N TRP A 171 7.57 -1.70 16.34
CA TRP A 171 6.80 -2.75 17.02
C TRP A 171 5.30 -2.53 16.87
N SER A 172 4.84 -1.31 17.08
CA SER A 172 3.41 -0.99 16.96
C SER A 172 2.96 -1.06 15.53
N VAL A 173 3.72 -0.48 14.59
CA VAL A 173 3.46 -0.59 13.15
C VAL A 173 3.37 -2.06 12.73
N ALA A 174 4.33 -2.90 13.11
CA ALA A 174 4.36 -4.27 12.65
C ALA A 174 3.19 -5.13 13.14
N ILE A 175 2.74 -4.90 14.38
CA ILE A 175 1.60 -5.63 14.94
C ILE A 175 0.28 -5.10 14.39
N THR A 176 0.14 -3.78 14.24
CA THR A 176 -1.06 -3.20 13.63
C THR A 176 -1.17 -3.64 12.17
N ASP A 177 -0.09 -3.55 11.38
CA ASP A 177 -0.05 -4.00 9.99
C ASP A 177 -0.48 -5.47 9.88
N PHE A 178 0.03 -6.36 10.75
CA PHE A 178 -0.33 -7.77 10.70
C PHE A 178 -1.85 -7.99 10.86
N ILE A 179 -2.48 -7.31 11.82
CA ILE A 179 -3.92 -7.46 12.10
C ILE A 179 -4.76 -6.76 11.03
N GLN A 180 -4.40 -5.53 10.68
CA GLN A 180 -5.10 -4.75 9.66
C GLN A 180 -5.04 -5.42 8.30
N MET A 181 -3.92 -6.06 7.99
CA MET A 181 -3.77 -6.77 6.73
C MET A 181 -4.68 -8.00 6.65
N ILE A 182 -4.84 -8.75 7.74
CA ILE A 182 -5.80 -9.86 7.77
C ILE A 182 -7.22 -9.35 7.51
N ILE A 183 -7.61 -8.26 8.18
CA ILE A 183 -8.92 -7.63 8.01
C ILE A 183 -9.11 -7.17 6.56
N LEU A 184 -8.09 -6.53 5.97
CA LEU A 184 -8.14 -6.01 4.62
C LEU A 184 -8.22 -7.13 3.57
N VAL A 185 -7.39 -8.18 3.69
CA VAL A 185 -7.41 -9.32 2.75
C VAL A 185 -8.78 -9.98 2.76
N ILE A 186 -9.28 -10.31 3.95
CA ILE A 186 -10.57 -10.97 4.10
C ILE A 186 -11.70 -10.05 3.61
N GLY A 187 -11.67 -8.78 4.00
CA GLY A 187 -12.68 -7.79 3.62
C GLY A 187 -12.79 -7.62 2.11
N LEU A 188 -11.67 -7.41 1.41
CA LEU A 188 -11.68 -7.27 -0.05
C LEU A 188 -12.01 -8.58 -0.77
N ALA A 189 -11.56 -9.73 -0.26
CA ALA A 189 -11.90 -11.03 -0.85
C ALA A 189 -13.41 -11.32 -0.75
N VAL A 190 -14.00 -11.07 0.42
CA VAL A 190 -15.45 -11.20 0.63
C VAL A 190 -16.21 -10.22 -0.27
N LEU A 191 -15.77 -8.97 -0.34
CA LEU A 191 -16.38 -7.97 -1.22
C LEU A 191 -16.31 -8.38 -2.69
N ALA A 192 -15.19 -8.97 -3.14
CA ALA A 192 -15.04 -9.44 -4.52
C ALA A 192 -15.99 -10.59 -4.84
N VAL A 193 -16.22 -11.52 -3.90
CA VAL A 193 -17.22 -12.59 -4.08
C VAL A 193 -18.62 -12.00 -4.21
N PHE A 194 -19.02 -11.09 -3.31
CA PHE A 194 -20.34 -10.46 -3.37
C PHE A 194 -20.53 -9.63 -4.63
N ALA A 195 -19.57 -8.78 -4.99
CA ALA A 195 -19.63 -7.97 -6.19
C ALA A 195 -19.69 -8.85 -7.46
N GLY A 196 -18.92 -9.94 -7.50
CA GLY A 196 -18.97 -10.91 -8.60
C GLY A 196 -20.35 -11.57 -8.73
N GLN A 197 -21.00 -11.91 -7.61
CA GLN A 197 -22.37 -12.47 -7.62
C GLN A 197 -23.40 -11.43 -8.08
N GLN A 198 -23.32 -10.20 -7.59
CA GLN A 198 -24.21 -9.11 -8.00
C GLN A 198 -24.04 -8.73 -9.48
N ALA A 199 -22.81 -8.83 -10.01
CA ALA A 199 -22.52 -8.64 -11.44
C ALA A 199 -22.99 -9.80 -12.34
N GLY A 200 -23.64 -10.84 -11.78
CA GLY A 200 -24.14 -11.98 -12.53
C GLY A 200 -23.11 -13.06 -12.83
N GLY A 201 -21.97 -13.06 -12.12
CA GLY A 201 -20.90 -14.05 -12.24
C GLY A 201 -19.52 -13.41 -12.50
N ALA A 202 -18.46 -14.02 -11.97
CA ALA A 202 -17.09 -13.55 -12.18
C ALA A 202 -16.66 -13.63 -13.66
N ASP A 203 -17.20 -14.58 -14.41
CA ASP A 203 -17.02 -14.73 -15.85
C ASP A 203 -17.52 -13.50 -16.61
N ARG A 204 -18.63 -12.89 -16.19
CA ARG A 204 -19.17 -11.66 -16.79
C ARG A 204 -18.25 -10.47 -16.58
N VAL A 205 -17.71 -10.34 -15.36
CA VAL A 205 -16.75 -9.28 -15.02
C VAL A 205 -15.48 -9.41 -15.86
N VAL A 206 -14.93 -10.63 -15.95
CA VAL A 206 -13.72 -10.90 -16.75
C VAL A 206 -13.99 -10.70 -18.24
N ALA A 207 -15.15 -11.12 -18.74
CA ALA A 207 -15.54 -10.93 -20.14
C ALA A 207 -15.68 -9.43 -20.49
N LEU A 208 -16.25 -8.62 -19.60
CA LEU A 208 -16.32 -7.17 -19.79
C LEU A 208 -14.92 -6.54 -19.86
N ALA A 209 -14.04 -6.89 -18.91
CA ALA A 209 -12.66 -6.41 -18.90
C ALA A 209 -11.90 -6.81 -20.17
N ALA A 210 -12.08 -8.04 -20.65
CA ALA A 210 -11.49 -8.51 -21.90
C ALA A 210 -12.07 -7.79 -23.12
N GLY A 211 -13.38 -7.56 -23.18
CA GLY A 211 -14.06 -6.85 -24.26
C GLY A 211 -13.61 -5.39 -24.38
N HIS A 212 -13.25 -4.75 -23.27
CA HIS A 212 -12.65 -3.41 -23.24
C HIS A 212 -11.12 -3.42 -23.45
N GLY A 213 -10.50 -4.57 -23.68
CA GLY A 213 -9.06 -4.68 -23.89
C GLY A 213 -8.22 -4.38 -22.64
N LEU A 214 -8.81 -4.42 -21.43
CA LEU A 214 -8.11 -4.02 -20.20
C LEU A 214 -6.93 -4.94 -19.85
N PHE A 215 -6.92 -6.18 -20.35
CA PHE A 215 -5.81 -7.12 -20.13
C PHE A 215 -4.61 -6.93 -21.06
N ARG A 216 -4.65 -5.92 -21.94
CA ARG A 216 -3.48 -5.59 -22.78
C ARG A 216 -2.38 -4.97 -21.91
N PHE A 217 -1.33 -5.74 -21.69
CA PHE A 217 -0.19 -5.35 -20.85
C PHE A 217 0.80 -4.42 -21.55
N LEU A 218 1.07 -4.63 -22.83
CA LEU A 218 2.00 -3.79 -23.59
C LEU A 218 1.28 -2.56 -24.17
N PRO A 219 1.94 -1.38 -24.19
CA PRO A 219 1.37 -0.16 -24.75
C PRO A 219 1.15 -0.27 -26.27
N GLU A 220 0.60 0.77 -26.87
CA GLU A 220 0.65 0.92 -28.33
C GLU A 220 2.09 0.90 -28.85
N PRO A 221 2.35 0.34 -30.05
CA PRO A 221 3.68 0.22 -30.62
C PRO A 221 4.16 1.58 -31.16
N SER A 222 4.21 2.57 -30.28
CA SER A 222 4.74 3.90 -30.51
C SER A 222 5.96 4.10 -29.60
N ALA A 223 6.97 4.80 -30.10
CA ALA A 223 8.17 5.08 -29.31
C ALA A 223 7.82 5.88 -28.04
N LYS A 224 6.88 6.81 -28.13
CA LYS A 224 6.43 7.63 -27.00
C LYS A 224 5.81 6.76 -25.90
N ASP A 225 4.89 5.87 -26.26
CA ASP A 225 4.16 5.07 -25.27
C ASP A 225 5.04 3.97 -24.69
N ALA A 226 5.94 3.40 -25.50
CA ALA A 226 6.96 2.48 -25.01
C ALA A 226 7.89 3.16 -24.00
N ILE A 227 8.40 4.35 -24.31
CA ILE A 227 9.28 5.10 -23.39
C ILE A 227 8.53 5.44 -22.10
N ALA A 228 7.29 5.95 -22.19
CA ALA A 228 6.50 6.29 -21.01
C ALA A 228 6.22 5.05 -20.13
N PHE A 229 5.87 3.92 -20.75
CA PHE A 229 5.62 2.65 -20.06
C PHE A 229 6.87 2.15 -19.32
N PHE A 230 8.01 2.05 -20.00
CA PHE A 230 9.25 1.58 -19.37
C PHE A 230 9.78 2.58 -18.34
N ALA A 231 9.64 3.89 -18.58
CA ALA A 231 10.02 4.90 -17.62
C ALA A 231 9.19 4.79 -16.33
N ALA A 232 7.87 4.65 -16.44
CA ALA A 232 6.99 4.46 -15.28
C ALA A 232 7.32 3.17 -14.51
N ALA A 233 7.47 2.06 -15.25
CA ALA A 233 7.84 0.76 -14.67
C ALA A 233 9.18 0.82 -13.92
N ILE A 234 10.23 1.33 -14.55
CA ILE A 234 11.58 1.40 -13.98
C ILE A 234 11.65 2.39 -12.82
N THR A 235 10.94 3.51 -12.92
CA THR A 235 10.91 4.52 -11.84
C THR A 235 10.40 3.90 -10.55
N MET A 236 9.30 3.15 -10.60
CA MET A 236 8.80 2.47 -9.40
C MET A 236 9.62 1.23 -9.04
N MET A 237 10.03 0.44 -10.02
CA MET A 237 10.75 -0.83 -9.80
C MET A 237 12.16 -0.65 -9.22
N LEU A 238 12.93 0.30 -9.74
CA LEU A 238 14.32 0.54 -9.30
C LEU A 238 14.43 1.77 -8.39
N GLY A 239 13.63 2.80 -8.63
CA GLY A 239 13.70 4.05 -7.87
C GLY A 239 13.30 3.89 -6.41
N SER A 240 12.49 2.89 -6.09
CA SER A 240 12.04 2.63 -4.72
C SER A 240 12.93 1.67 -3.92
N ILE A 241 13.94 1.05 -4.55
CA ILE A 241 14.91 0.16 -3.88
C ILE A 241 15.63 0.86 -2.69
N PRO A 242 16.14 2.10 -2.83
CA PRO A 242 16.87 2.78 -1.74
C PRO A 242 15.94 3.44 -0.71
N GLN A 243 14.63 3.15 -0.71
CA GLN A 243 13.70 3.76 0.23
C GLN A 243 13.87 3.21 1.65
N GLN A 244 13.66 4.11 2.63
CA GLN A 244 13.86 3.80 4.05
C GLN A 244 12.83 2.79 4.55
N ASP A 245 11.58 2.82 4.08
CA ASP A 245 10.53 1.90 4.51
C ASP A 245 10.90 0.47 4.12
N VAL A 246 11.30 0.24 2.86
CA VAL A 246 11.76 -1.08 2.37
C VAL A 246 12.95 -1.57 3.19
N PHE A 247 13.95 -0.72 3.36
CA PHE A 247 15.14 -1.02 4.17
C PHE A 247 14.77 -1.41 5.61
N GLN A 248 13.89 -0.63 6.24
CA GLN A 248 13.49 -0.81 7.64
C GLN A 248 12.79 -2.16 7.86
N ARG A 249 11.96 -2.62 6.91
CA ARG A 249 11.31 -3.95 7.00
C ARG A 249 12.34 -5.08 6.89
N VAL A 250 13.28 -4.97 5.93
CA VAL A 250 14.39 -5.92 5.81
C VAL A 250 15.18 -6.00 7.12
N MET A 251 15.54 -4.86 7.70
CA MET A 251 16.34 -4.80 8.92
C MET A 251 15.60 -5.30 10.16
N SER A 252 14.26 -5.25 10.17
CA SER A 252 13.45 -5.68 11.31
C SER A 252 13.30 -7.21 11.44
N ALA A 253 13.72 -7.95 10.41
CA ALA A 253 13.61 -9.40 10.38
C ALA A 253 14.47 -10.09 11.46
N ASN A 254 13.98 -11.22 11.98
CA ASN A 254 14.66 -12.05 12.97
C ASN A 254 15.79 -12.93 12.43
N GLY A 255 16.04 -12.88 11.12
CA GLY A 255 17.15 -13.55 10.49
C GLY A 255 17.22 -13.27 9.00
N VAL A 256 18.34 -13.64 8.39
CA VAL A 256 18.60 -13.43 6.95
C VAL A 256 17.50 -14.07 6.10
N SER A 257 17.02 -15.27 6.48
CA SER A 257 15.95 -15.94 5.71
C SER A 257 14.64 -15.16 5.74
N ALA A 258 14.29 -14.54 6.86
CA ALA A 258 13.09 -13.71 6.95
C ALA A 258 13.29 -12.38 6.19
N ALA A 259 14.49 -11.80 6.28
CA ALA A 259 14.88 -10.57 5.61
C ALA A 259 14.84 -10.69 4.07
N THR A 260 15.19 -11.85 3.51
CA THR A 260 15.21 -12.08 2.05
C THR A 260 13.88 -12.61 1.52
N LYS A 261 13.31 -13.65 2.15
CA LYS A 261 12.05 -14.25 1.69
C LYS A 261 10.84 -13.34 1.93
N GLY A 262 10.88 -12.55 3.00
CA GLY A 262 9.78 -11.65 3.38
C GLY A 262 9.40 -10.68 2.26
N PRO A 263 10.33 -9.86 1.75
CA PRO A 263 10.06 -8.96 0.63
C PRO A 263 9.67 -9.66 -0.67
N VAL A 264 10.25 -10.84 -0.98
CA VAL A 264 9.87 -11.60 -2.17
C VAL A 264 8.42 -12.07 -2.09
N ILE A 265 8.04 -12.72 -0.98
CA ILE A 265 6.67 -13.21 -0.79
C ILE A 265 5.70 -12.03 -0.73
N GLY A 266 6.06 -10.97 0.01
CA GLY A 266 5.26 -9.75 0.11
C GLY A 266 5.02 -9.09 -1.24
N GLY A 267 6.05 -8.96 -2.09
CA GLY A 267 5.93 -8.39 -3.43
C GLY A 267 5.11 -9.25 -4.40
N VAL A 268 5.22 -10.59 -4.32
CA VAL A 268 4.37 -11.50 -5.09
C VAL A 268 2.92 -11.40 -4.64
N CYS A 269 2.67 -11.43 -3.32
CA CYS A 269 1.32 -11.24 -2.78
C CYS A 269 0.74 -9.89 -3.21
N TYR A 270 1.54 -8.82 -3.20
CA TYR A 270 1.13 -7.48 -3.61
C TYR A 270 0.59 -7.46 -5.05
N ILE A 271 1.35 -8.02 -5.99
CA ILE A 271 0.95 -8.10 -7.41
C ILE A 271 -0.34 -8.90 -7.56
N VAL A 272 -0.43 -10.07 -6.94
CA VAL A 272 -1.60 -10.94 -7.07
C VAL A 272 -2.85 -10.30 -6.45
N PHE A 273 -2.71 -9.70 -5.27
CA PHE A 273 -3.85 -9.15 -4.55
C PHE A 273 -4.35 -7.82 -5.11
N ALA A 274 -3.49 -7.06 -5.81
CA ALA A 274 -3.90 -5.85 -6.52
C ALA A 274 -4.93 -6.09 -7.64
N PHE A 275 -5.08 -7.33 -8.13
CA PHE A 275 -6.17 -7.68 -9.04
C PHE A 275 -7.55 -7.66 -8.38
N VAL A 276 -7.65 -7.78 -7.06
CA VAL A 276 -8.93 -7.74 -6.33
C VAL A 276 -9.62 -6.39 -6.46
N PRO A 277 -9.00 -5.24 -6.15
CA PRO A 277 -9.64 -3.95 -6.35
C PRO A 277 -9.86 -3.61 -7.84
N MET A 278 -9.02 -4.10 -8.76
CA MET A 278 -9.27 -4.01 -10.21
C MET A 278 -10.52 -4.81 -10.63
N PHE A 279 -10.73 -5.99 -10.06
CA PHE A 279 -11.94 -6.79 -10.30
C PHE A 279 -13.18 -6.07 -9.75
N LEU A 280 -13.07 -5.45 -8.57
CA LEU A 280 -14.18 -4.74 -7.94
C LEU A 280 -14.65 -3.53 -8.74
N VAL A 281 -13.74 -2.75 -9.33
CA VAL A 281 -14.15 -1.59 -10.15
C VAL A 281 -14.81 -2.04 -11.46
N VAL A 282 -14.38 -3.14 -12.07
CA VAL A 282 -15.06 -3.69 -13.25
C VAL A 282 -16.44 -4.25 -12.86
N SER A 283 -16.56 -4.85 -11.67
CA SER A 283 -17.86 -5.28 -11.14
C SER A 283 -18.79 -4.07 -10.94
N ALA A 284 -18.26 -2.94 -10.44
CA ALA A 284 -19.03 -1.70 -10.30
C ALA A 284 -19.57 -1.17 -11.64
N LEU A 285 -18.83 -1.31 -12.74
CA LEU A 285 -19.31 -0.94 -14.08
C LEU A 285 -20.52 -1.77 -14.54
N ILE A 286 -20.71 -2.97 -14.00
CA ILE A 286 -21.87 -3.83 -14.29
C ILE A 286 -23.02 -3.53 -13.33
N ILE A 287 -22.73 -3.40 -12.04
CA ILE A 287 -23.73 -3.26 -10.98
C ILE A 287 -24.39 -1.87 -11.01
N MET A 288 -23.59 -0.82 -11.24
CA MET A 288 -24.04 0.57 -11.20
C MET A 288 -23.48 1.39 -12.39
N PRO A 289 -23.83 1.06 -13.64
CA PRO A 289 -23.15 1.57 -14.84
C PRO A 289 -23.18 3.10 -14.97
N GLU A 290 -24.34 3.73 -14.78
CA GLU A 290 -24.47 5.20 -14.91
C GLU A 290 -23.70 5.93 -13.81
N GLN A 291 -23.81 5.46 -12.57
CA GLN A 291 -23.13 6.06 -11.43
C GLN A 291 -21.62 5.85 -11.49
N ALA A 292 -21.15 4.65 -11.84
CA ALA A 292 -19.74 4.36 -12.02
C ALA A 292 -19.13 5.20 -13.15
N ALA A 293 -19.83 5.36 -14.27
CA ALA A 293 -19.37 6.20 -15.37
C ALA A 293 -19.27 7.69 -14.99
N ALA A 294 -20.20 8.19 -14.17
CA ALA A 294 -20.14 9.56 -13.65
C ALA A 294 -18.97 9.74 -12.67
N LEU A 295 -18.81 8.81 -11.72
CA LEU A 295 -17.73 8.85 -10.73
C LEU A 295 -16.35 8.73 -11.36
N LEU A 296 -16.18 7.90 -12.39
CA LEU A 296 -14.91 7.79 -13.12
C LEU A 296 -14.50 9.08 -13.85
N LYS A 297 -15.43 10.02 -14.09
CA LYS A 297 -15.12 11.32 -14.70
C LYS A 297 -14.84 12.40 -13.66
N ASP A 298 -15.57 12.37 -12.54
CA ASP A 298 -15.49 13.40 -11.50
C ASP A 298 -14.46 13.05 -10.43
N ASP A 299 -14.66 11.93 -9.74
CA ASP A 299 -13.79 11.46 -8.66
C ASP A 299 -13.71 9.92 -8.64
N PRO A 300 -12.77 9.35 -9.41
CA PRO A 300 -12.67 7.90 -9.57
C PRO A 300 -12.41 7.14 -8.26
N GLN A 301 -11.83 7.80 -7.26
CA GLN A 301 -11.53 7.17 -5.96
C GLN A 301 -12.81 6.85 -5.18
N LYS A 302 -13.95 7.45 -5.54
CA LYS A 302 -15.26 7.20 -4.90
C LYS A 302 -15.97 5.96 -5.45
N VAL A 303 -15.54 5.37 -6.57
CA VAL A 303 -16.26 4.24 -7.20
C VAL A 303 -16.41 3.07 -6.23
N LEU A 304 -15.33 2.63 -5.59
CA LEU A 304 -15.38 1.50 -4.67
C LEU A 304 -16.13 1.80 -3.38
N PRO A 305 -15.90 2.93 -2.68
CA PRO A 305 -16.73 3.31 -1.54
C PRO A 305 -18.23 3.37 -1.87
N MET A 306 -18.60 3.90 -3.04
CA MET A 306 -20.00 3.99 -3.44
C MET A 306 -20.60 2.63 -3.78
N LEU A 307 -19.82 1.72 -4.36
CA LEU A 307 -20.24 0.33 -4.56
C LEU A 307 -20.65 -0.31 -3.23
N VAL A 308 -19.80 -0.15 -2.19
CA VAL A 308 -20.03 -0.74 -0.85
C VAL A 308 -21.17 -0.06 -0.09
N LEU A 309 -21.39 1.24 -0.30
CA LEU A 309 -22.45 1.98 0.38
C LEU A 309 -23.83 1.76 -0.26
N GLY A 310 -23.88 1.48 -1.56
CA GLY A 310 -25.12 1.33 -2.32
C GLY A 310 -25.64 -0.11 -2.45
N HIS A 311 -24.78 -1.11 -2.23
CA HIS A 311 -25.03 -2.53 -2.59
C HIS A 311 -24.38 -3.50 -1.61
#